data_AF-A0A933ZBJ7-F1
#
_entry.id   AF-A0A933ZBJ7-F1
#
_cell.length_a   1.000
_cell.length_b   1.000
_cell.length_c   1.000
_cell.angle_alpha   90.00
_cell.angle_beta   90.00
_cell.angle_gamma   90.00
#
_symmetry.space_group_name_H-M   'P 1'
#
loop_
_entity.id
_entity.type
_entity.pdbx_description
1 polymer ?
#
loop_
_entity_poly.entity_id
_entity_poly.type
_entity_poly.pdbx_seq_one_letter_code
_entity_poly.pdbx_strand_id
1 'polypeptide(L)'
;MPTTVRIPRPLLDLADARAKALRISRNRLIVEALEARLQARDQWPPEFIRMLTEPSAPGVVQAAEEMNEAIHKHRRSRRKSLAL
;
A
#
# COMPACT_ATOMS: atom_id res chain seq x y z
N MET A 1 17.92 10.58 19.51
CA MET A 1 17.30 11.84 20.00
C MET A 1 15.81 11.61 20.21
N PRO A 2 15.24 11.86 21.39
CA PRO A 2 13.79 11.85 21.57
C PRO A 2 13.16 13.06 20.85
N THR A 3 12.04 12.84 20.18
CA THR A 3 11.26 13.89 19.52
C THR A 3 9.99 14.16 20.32
N THR A 4 9.63 15.42 20.52
CA THR A 4 8.40 15.80 21.22
C THR A 4 7.25 15.93 20.21
N VAL A 5 6.19 15.15 20.41
CA VAL A 5 4.96 15.21 19.61
C VAL A 5 3.78 15.59 20.51
N ARG A 6 2.93 16.50 20.06
CA ARG A 6 1.70 16.86 20.77
C ARG A 6 0.60 15.85 20.48
N ILE A 7 0.17 15.13 21.50
CA ILE A 7 -0.93 14.15 21.43
C ILE A 7 -2.12 14.71 22.20
N PRO A 8 -3.33 14.76 21.61
CA PRO A 8 -4.53 15.17 22.33
C PRO A 8 -4.76 14.34 23.59
N ARG A 9 -5.16 14.98 24.67
CA ARG A 9 -5.31 14.33 25.98
C ARG A 9 -6.23 13.10 25.96
N PRO A 10 -7.41 13.12 25.30
CA PRO A 10 -8.26 11.94 25.20
C PRO A 10 -7.57 10.74 24.53
N LEU A 11 -6.71 10.99 23.53
CA LEU A 11 -5.96 9.95 22.84
C LEU A 11 -4.82 9.41 23.72
N LEU A 12 -4.19 10.29 24.50
CA LEU A 12 -3.13 9.92 25.43
C LEU A 12 -3.67 8.99 26.53
N ASP A 13 -4.85 9.28 27.07
CA ASP A 13 -5.49 8.46 28.10
C ASP A 13 -5.79 7.05 27.60
N LEU A 14 -6.27 6.93 26.35
CA LEU A 14 -6.49 5.63 25.69
C LEU A 14 -5.18 4.87 25.46
N ALA A 15 -4.12 5.57 25.03
CA ALA A 15 -2.80 4.97 24.84
C ALA A 15 -2.22 4.45 26.16
N ASP A 16 -2.37 5.21 27.26
CA ASP A 16 -1.91 4.81 28.59
C ASP A 16 -2.68 3.58 29.10
N ALA A 17 -4.01 3.56 28.95
CA ALA A 17 -4.83 2.41 29.29
C ALA A 17 -4.41 1.15 28.50
N ARG A 18 -4.16 1.30 27.20
CA ARG A 18 -3.73 0.20 26.34
C ARG A 18 -2.33 -0.30 26.69
N ALA A 19 -1.39 0.61 26.92
CA ALA A 19 -0.02 0.27 27.31
C ALA A 19 0.02 -0.48 28.66
N LYS A 20 -0.81 -0.04 29.62
CA LYS A 20 -0.98 -0.72 30.92
C LYS A 20 -1.52 -2.15 30.74
N ALA A 21 -2.55 -2.33 29.91
CA ALA A 21 -3.11 -3.65 29.63
C ALA A 21 -2.08 -4.60 28.98
N LEU A 22 -1.22 -4.06 28.12
CA LEU A 22 -0.15 -4.80 27.43
C LEU A 22 1.15 -4.93 28.26
N ARG A 23 1.21 -4.32 29.46
CA ARG A 23 2.41 -4.27 30.32
C ARG A 23 3.66 -3.73 29.61
N ILE A 24 3.48 -2.75 28.73
CA ILE A 24 4.56 -2.04 28.04
C ILE A 24 4.51 -0.55 28.37
N SER A 25 5.60 0.18 28.08
CA SER A 25 5.58 1.63 28.20
C SER A 25 4.72 2.26 27.10
N ARG A 26 4.09 3.40 27.40
CA ARG A 26 3.38 4.20 26.39
C ARG A 26 4.26 4.49 25.17
N ASN A 27 5.53 4.84 25.41
CA ASN A 27 6.46 5.13 24.31
C ASN A 27 6.66 3.92 23.40
N ARG A 28 6.81 2.72 23.97
CA ARG A 28 6.90 1.48 23.20
C ARG A 28 5.65 1.23 22.37
N LEU A 29 4.46 1.40 22.96
CA LEU A 29 3.19 1.28 22.23
C LEU A 29 3.11 2.26 21.05
N ILE A 30 3.51 3.52 21.26
CA ILE A 30 3.48 4.56 20.21
C ILE A 30 4.44 4.20 19.07
N VAL A 31 5.66 3.76 19.38
CA VAL A 31 6.65 3.37 18.38
C VAL A 31 6.16 2.16 17.57
N GLU A 32 5.70 1.10 18.24
CA GLU A 32 5.18 -0.11 17.57
C GLU A 32 3.98 0.22 16.67
N ALA A 33 3.09 1.11 17.10
CA ALA A 33 1.95 1.55 16.29
C ALA A 33 2.38 2.34 15.04
N LEU A 34 3.41 3.19 15.17
CA LEU A 34 3.98 3.93 14.03
C LEU A 34 4.66 2.98 13.05
N GLU A 35 5.48 2.04 13.54
CA GLU A 35 6.14 1.03 12.72
C GLU A 35 5.12 0.18 11.96
N ALA A 36 4.10 -0.33 12.64
CA ALA A 36 3.04 -1.10 12.01
C ALA A 36 2.32 -0.30 10.91
N ARG A 37 2.05 0.99 11.16
CA ARG A 37 1.39 1.86 10.16
C ARG A 37 2.28 2.16 8.96
N LEU A 38 3.59 2.30 9.15
CA LEU A 38 4.54 2.54 8.07
C LEU A 38 4.84 1.27 7.26
N GLN A 39 4.77 0.10 7.89
CA GLN A 39 4.96 -1.19 7.22
C GLN A 39 3.68 -1.72 6.55
N ALA A 40 2.51 -1.22 6.94
CA ALA A 40 1.24 -1.54 6.31
C ALA A 40 1.32 -1.24 4.80
N ARG A 41 1.31 -2.30 3.98
CA ARG A 41 1.37 -2.22 2.50
C ARG A 41 0.04 -1.82 1.87
N ASP A 42 -0.90 -1.35 2.69
CA ASP A 42 -2.29 -1.09 2.32
C ASP A 42 -2.43 0.09 1.36
N GLN A 43 -1.35 0.84 1.12
CA GLN A 43 -1.31 1.98 0.21
C GLN A 43 -0.04 1.87 -0.63
N TRP A 44 -0.23 1.91 -1.95
CA TRP A 44 0.88 2.06 -2.88
C TRP A 44 1.68 3.31 -2.49
N PRO A 45 3.02 3.24 -2.44
CA PRO A 45 3.83 4.39 -2.09
C PRO A 45 3.55 5.54 -3.08
N PRO A 46 3.56 6.81 -2.64
CA PRO A 46 3.28 7.95 -3.52
C PRO A 46 4.15 7.95 -4.79
N GLU A 47 5.43 7.57 -4.67
CA GLU A 47 6.34 7.46 -5.81
C GLU A 47 5.90 6.40 -6.84
N PHE A 48 5.29 5.31 -6.38
CA PHE A 48 4.73 4.31 -7.28
C PHE A 48 3.51 4.82 -8.02
N ILE A 49 2.61 5.55 -7.33
CA ILE A 49 1.47 6.20 -7.99
C ILE A 49 1.95 7.22 -9.03
N ARG A 50 2.99 8.00 -8.71
CA ARG A 50 3.60 8.95 -9.65
C ARG A 50 4.15 8.24 -10.89
N MET A 51 4.90 7.16 -10.71
CA MET A 51 5.41 6.34 -11.82
C MET A 51 4.29 5.79 -12.72
N LEU A 52 3.13 5.42 -12.15
CA LEU A 52 1.97 4.99 -12.95
C LEU A 52 1.29 6.12 -13.74
N THR A 53 1.38 7.36 -13.26
CA THR A 53 0.82 8.54 -13.95
C THR A 53 1.76 9.16 -14.98
N GLU A 54 3.04 8.78 -14.97
CA GLU A 54 3.99 9.30 -15.96
C GLU A 54 3.62 8.81 -17.36
N PRO A 55 3.64 9.70 -18.37
CA PRO A 55 3.39 9.30 -19.75
C PRO A 55 4.38 8.21 -20.16
N SER A 56 3.87 7.10 -20.69
CA SER A 56 4.73 6.05 -21.22
C SER A 56 5.61 6.61 -22.33
N ALA A 57 6.85 6.12 -22.44
CA ALA A 57 7.75 6.53 -23.50
C ALA A 57 7.11 6.33 -24.88
N PRO A 58 7.45 7.17 -25.88
CA PRO A 58 6.90 7.04 -27.23
C PRO A 58 7.03 5.61 -27.76
N GLY A 59 5.94 5.05 -28.27
CA GLY A 59 5.90 3.68 -28.81
C GLY A 59 5.64 2.57 -27.79
N VAL A 60 5.71 2.83 -26.48
CA VAL A 60 5.41 1.81 -25.45
C VAL A 60 3.94 1.37 -25.51
N VAL A 61 3.02 2.30 -25.70
CA VAL A 61 1.59 1.99 -25.85
C VAL A 61 1.36 1.08 -27.05
N GLN A 62 1.95 1.42 -28.20
CA GLN A 62 1.81 0.63 -29.43
C GLN A 62 2.42 -0.77 -29.27
N ALA A 63 3.62 -0.87 -28.69
CA ALA A 63 4.26 -2.16 -28.43
C ALA A 63 3.44 -3.03 -27.46
N ALA A 64 2.76 -2.43 -26.48
CA ALA A 64 1.88 -3.14 -25.56
C ALA A 64 0.62 -3.67 -26.27
N GLU A 65 0.03 -2.90 -27.17
CA GLU A 65 -1.10 -3.35 -28.01
C GLU A 65 -0.68 -4.50 -28.93
N GLU A 66 0.44 -4.37 -29.65
CA GLU A 66 0.98 -5.42 -30.53
C GLU A 66 1.26 -6.72 -29.74
N MET A 67 1.80 -6.60 -28.53
CA MET A 67 2.02 -7.72 -27.63
C MET A 67 0.70 -8.38 -27.19
N ASN A 68 -0.30 -7.58 -26.81
CA ASN A 68 -1.62 -8.10 -26.43
C ASN A 68 -2.30 -8.83 -27.59
N GLU A 69 -2.28 -8.26 -28.80
CA GLU A 69 -2.81 -8.89 -30.00
C GLU A 69 -2.14 -10.24 -30.29
N ALA A 70 -0.81 -10.29 -30.19
CA ALA A 70 -0.06 -11.53 -30.37
C ALA A 70 -0.43 -12.59 -29.32
N ILE A 71 -0.57 -12.20 -28.05
CA ILE A 71 -1.03 -13.09 -26.97
C ILE A 71 -2.42 -13.63 -27.29
N HIS A 72 -3.37 -12.76 -27.63
CA HIS A 72 -4.73 -13.17 -27.98
C HIS A 72 -4.78 -14.12 -29.17
N LYS A 73 -4.03 -13.82 -30.23
CA LYS A 73 -3.95 -14.62 -31.45
C LYS A 73 -3.40 -16.03 -31.22
N HIS A 74 -2.42 -16.17 -30.31
CA HIS A 74 -1.74 -17.45 -30.06
C HIS A 74 -2.27 -18.17 -28.80
N ARG A 75 -3.24 -17.59 -28.10
CA ARG A 75 -3.86 -18.20 -26.92
C ARG A 75 -4.64 -19.45 -27.32
N ARG A 76 -4.09 -20.63 -27.02
CA ARG A 76 -4.72 -21.95 -27.31
C ARG A 76 -5.60 -22.51 -26.18
N SER A 77 -5.67 -21.86 -25.00
CA SER A 77 -6.54 -22.24 -23.87
C SER A 77 -7.23 -21.00 -23.26
N ARG A 78 -8.52 -20.95 -22.95
CA ARG A 78 -9.63 -21.91 -22.89
C ARG A 78 -10.81 -21.37 -23.70
N ARG A 79 -11.35 -22.19 -24.61
CA ARG A 79 -12.76 -22.09 -25.02
C ARG A 79 -13.61 -22.55 -23.83
N LYS A 80 -13.91 -21.65 -22.90
CA LYS A 80 -15.15 -21.73 -22.11
C LYS A 80 -16.00 -20.56 -22.58
N SER A 81 -16.97 -20.88 -23.40
CA SER A 81 -18.16 -20.07 -23.59
C SER A 81 -18.70 -19.72 -22.20
N LEU A 82 -18.67 -18.44 -21.83
CA LEU A 82 -19.74 -17.91 -20.98
C LEU A 82 -20.78 -17.37 -21.95
N ALA A 83 -21.83 -18.15 -22.13
CA ALA A 83 -23.12 -17.60 -22.52
C ALA A 83 -23.61 -16.74 -21.34
N LEU A 84 -23.82 -15.46 -21.62
CA LEU A 84 -24.82 -14.61 -20.99
C LEU A 84 -25.49 -13.84 -22.12
#